data_AF-E6YZR2-F1
#
_entry.id   AF-E6YZR2-F1
#
_cell.length_a   1.000
_cell.length_b   1.000
_cell.length_c   1.000
_cell.angle_alpha   90.00
_cell.angle_beta   90.00
_cell.angle_gamma   90.00
#
_symmetry.space_group_name_H-M   'P 1'
#
loop_
_entity.id
_entity.type
_entity.pdbx_description
1 polymer ?
#
loop_
_entity_poly.entity_id
_entity_poly.type
_entity_poly.pdbx_seq_one_letter_code
_entity_poly.pdbx_strand_id
1 'polypeptide(L)'
;MNKKNREGLSARAFAKKMGVYPNAVIARFKTGKFDEALYDDGSINEELATALWNENPTKQAYIVGDDGKPRTKTKQASIEGANEHKIKLQRMQVALEREKIALEQLRKTTVDREGRKEKYIIL
;
A
#
# COMPACT_ATOMS: atom_id res chain seq x y z
N MET A 1 12.59 42.83 3.02
CA MET A 1 12.17 41.45 3.34
C MET A 1 12.30 41.22 4.85
N ASN A 2 11.18 40.91 5.51
CA ASN A 2 11.08 40.81 6.96
C ASN A 2 11.60 39.44 7.42
N LYS A 3 12.77 39.38 8.08
CA LYS A 3 13.42 38.13 8.53
C LYS A 3 12.71 37.43 9.71
N LYS A 4 11.61 37.99 10.22
CA LYS A 4 11.02 37.61 11.53
C LYS A 4 10.07 36.40 11.50
N ASN A 5 9.72 35.87 10.33
CA ASN A 5 8.75 34.76 10.19
C ASN A 5 9.32 33.52 9.47
N ARG A 6 10.64 33.38 9.33
CA ARG A 6 11.22 32.17 8.73
C ARG A 6 11.24 31.07 9.79
N GLU A 7 10.25 30.19 9.78
CA GLU A 7 10.27 28.93 10.55
C GLU A 7 11.16 27.91 9.83
N GLY A 8 12.46 28.19 9.80
CA GLY A 8 13.44 27.26 9.25
C GLY A 8 13.59 26.04 10.16
N LEU A 9 13.45 24.83 9.61
CA LEU A 9 13.67 23.60 10.37
C LEU A 9 15.16 23.24 10.43
N SER A 10 15.56 22.65 11.55
CA SER A 10 16.86 21.97 11.62
C SER A 10 16.84 20.68 10.79
N ALA A 11 18.00 20.27 10.26
CA ALA A 11 18.16 18.99 9.56
C ALA A 11 17.67 17.79 10.39
N ARG A 12 17.81 17.85 11.72
CA ARG A 12 17.34 16.80 12.63
C ARG A 12 15.81 16.77 12.75
N ALA A 13 15.17 17.94 12.82
CA ALA A 13 13.71 18.05 12.83
C ALA A 13 13.12 17.58 11.50
N PHE A 14 13.74 17.97 10.38
CA PHE A 14 13.35 17.52 9.05
C PHE A 14 13.53 16.00 8.88
N ALA A 15 14.67 15.44 9.32
CA ALA A 15 14.91 14.01 9.30
C ALA A 15 13.87 13.21 10.10
N LYS A 16 13.50 13.74 11.27
CA LYS A 16 12.44 13.18 12.11
C LYS A 16 11.11 13.19 11.36
N LYS A 17 10.71 14.31 10.75
CA LYS A 17 9.48 14.38 9.94
C LYS A 17 9.45 13.34 8.81
N MET A 18 10.58 13.15 8.13
CA MET A 18 10.67 12.25 6.97
C MET A 18 10.95 10.77 7.32
N GLY A 19 11.11 10.41 8.60
CA GLY A 19 11.36 9.03 9.02
C GLY A 19 12.74 8.49 8.59
N VAL A 20 13.74 9.37 8.51
CA VAL A 20 15.10 9.04 8.09
C VAL A 20 16.14 9.48 9.10
N TYR A 21 17.35 8.93 9.01
CA TYR A 21 18.46 9.39 9.86
C TYR A 21 18.94 10.78 9.41
N PRO A 22 19.38 11.66 10.34
CA PRO A 22 19.91 12.98 9.99
C PRO A 22 21.01 12.95 8.93
N ASN A 23 21.86 11.92 8.94
CA ASN A 23 22.92 11.76 7.94
C ASN A 23 22.37 11.60 6.52
N ALA A 24 21.20 10.98 6.34
CA ALA A 24 20.58 10.84 5.02
C ALA A 24 20.11 12.20 4.47
N VAL A 25 19.62 13.07 5.37
CA VAL A 25 19.27 14.45 5.03
C VAL A 25 20.54 15.22 4.66
N ILE A 26 21.55 15.23 5.53
CA ILE A 26 22.82 15.93 5.29
C ILE A 26 23.48 15.49 3.98
N ALA A 27 23.50 14.19 3.69
CA ALA A 27 24.07 13.67 2.45
C ALA A 27 23.38 14.24 1.20
N ARG A 28 22.05 14.41 1.22
CA ARG A 28 21.30 14.96 0.10
C ARG A 28 21.49 16.46 -0.06
N PHE A 29 21.52 17.20 1.04
CA PHE A 29 21.86 18.63 0.99
C PHE A 29 23.31 18.84 0.50
N LYS A 30 24.26 17.97 0.86
CA LYS A 30 25.63 18.02 0.32
C LYS A 30 25.73 17.77 -1.19
N THR A 31 24.75 17.11 -1.80
CA THR A 31 24.73 16.90 -3.25
C THR A 31 24.22 18.10 -4.05
N GLY A 32 23.85 19.21 -3.39
CA GLY A 32 23.36 20.44 -4.03
C GLY A 32 21.90 20.39 -4.49
N LYS A 33 21.27 19.21 -4.49
CA LYS A 33 19.90 18.99 -4.99
C LYS A 33 18.80 19.65 -4.16
N PHE A 34 19.14 20.16 -2.97
CA PHE A 34 18.21 20.78 -2.03
C PHE A 34 18.64 22.19 -1.64
N ASP A 35 19.60 22.78 -2.37
CA ASP A 35 20.13 24.12 -2.06
C ASP A 35 19.04 25.19 -2.13
N GLU A 36 18.07 25.04 -3.05
CA GLU A 36 16.90 25.92 -3.16
C GLU A 36 15.99 25.89 -1.92
N ALA A 37 16.05 24.80 -1.14
CA ALA A 37 15.31 24.64 0.10
C ALA A 37 16.13 25.00 1.34
N LEU A 38 17.35 25.52 1.18
CA LEU A 38 18.18 26.02 2.27
C LEU A 38 18.06 27.55 2.37
N TYR A 39 17.78 28.06 3.56
CA TYR A 39 17.87 29.49 3.82
C TYR A 39 19.32 29.92 4.02
N ASP A 40 19.59 31.23 3.90
CA ASP A 40 20.92 31.83 4.05
C ASP A 40 21.60 31.54 5.40
N ASP A 41 20.80 31.23 6.43
CA ASP A 41 21.24 30.88 7.78
C ASP A 41 21.49 29.38 7.98
N GLY A 42 21.34 28.57 6.92
CA GLY A 42 21.51 27.12 6.93
C GLY A 42 20.30 26.35 7.46
N SER A 43 19.19 27.04 7.76
CA SER A 43 17.93 26.38 8.14
C SER A 43 17.17 25.88 6.90
N ILE A 44 16.36 24.83 7.06
CA ILE A 44 15.66 24.18 5.96
C ILE A 44 14.27 24.79 5.80
N ASN A 45 13.93 25.23 4.59
CA ASN A 45 12.56 25.53 4.21
C ASN A 45 11.77 24.21 4.09
N GLU A 46 10.88 23.99 5.05
CA GLU A 46 10.13 22.74 5.19
C GLU A 46 9.31 22.39 3.96
N GLU A 47 8.59 23.36 3.39
CA GLU A 47 7.66 23.11 2.28
C GLU A 47 8.41 22.70 1.02
N LEU A 48 9.41 23.50 0.64
CA LEU A 48 10.27 23.22 -0.53
C LEU A 48 11.08 21.94 -0.34
N ALA A 49 11.69 21.73 0.83
CA ALA A 49 12.46 20.54 1.09
C ALA A 49 11.59 19.28 1.06
N THR A 50 10.36 19.35 1.56
CA THR A 50 9.42 18.23 1.51
C THR A 50 9.01 17.91 0.06
N ALA A 51 8.72 18.93 -0.75
CA ALA A 51 8.40 18.76 -2.16
C ALA A 51 9.54 18.08 -2.94
N LEU A 52 10.76 18.64 -2.85
CA LEU A 52 11.96 18.07 -3.48
C LEU A 52 12.28 16.66 -2.97
N TRP A 53 11.98 16.37 -1.69
CA TRP A 53 12.21 15.05 -1.13
C TRP A 53 11.24 14.00 -1.68
N ASN A 54 9.98 14.39 -1.89
CA ASN A 54 8.94 13.50 -2.40
C ASN A 54 9.12 13.17 -3.89
N GLU A 55 9.80 14.01 -4.66
CA GLU A 55 10.14 13.69 -6.05
C GLU A 55 11.09 12.48 -6.15
N ASN A 56 11.97 12.29 -5.16
CA ASN A 56 12.92 11.19 -5.12
C ASN A 56 13.10 10.68 -3.69
N PRO A 57 12.14 9.96 -3.11
CA PRO A 57 12.16 9.60 -1.70
C PRO A 57 13.29 8.62 -1.37
N THR A 58 13.93 8.82 -0.22
CA THR A 58 14.86 7.83 0.34
C THR A 58 14.07 6.74 1.07
N LYS A 59 14.53 5.48 1.00
CA LYS A 59 13.96 4.38 1.81
C LYS A 59 13.89 4.80 3.28
N GLN A 60 12.68 4.86 3.83
CA GLN A 60 12.48 5.18 5.24
C GLN A 60 13.16 4.13 6.13
N ALA A 61 13.96 4.60 7.08
CA ALA A 61 14.68 3.75 8.02
C ALA A 61 13.78 3.31 9.19
N TYR A 62 12.86 4.18 9.58
CA TYR A 62 11.91 3.95 10.68
C TYR A 62 10.58 4.62 10.35
N ILE A 63 9.51 4.21 11.04
CA ILE A 63 8.20 4.86 10.95
C ILE A 63 8.11 5.81 12.15
N VAL A 64 7.61 7.01 11.92
CA VAL A 64 7.31 7.94 13.01
C VAL A 64 5.85 7.77 13.38
N GLY A 65 5.59 7.41 14.64
CA GLY A 65 4.23 7.32 15.15
C GLY A 65 3.60 8.70 15.31
N ASP A 66 2.29 8.74 15.52
CA ASP A 66 1.55 9.99 15.78
C ASP A 66 2.06 10.75 17.02
N ASP A 67 2.74 10.04 17.92
CA ASP A 67 3.47 10.58 19.08
C ASP A 67 4.82 11.22 18.73
N GLY A 68 5.18 11.26 17.45
CA GLY A 68 6.46 11.74 16.96
C GLY A 68 7.64 10.85 17.36
N LYS A 69 7.43 9.63 17.86
CA LYS A 69 8.53 8.75 18.29
C LYS A 69 8.95 7.81 17.16
N PRO A 70 10.27 7.61 16.95
CA PRO A 70 10.77 6.67 15.96
C PRO A 70 10.45 5.24 16.42
N ARG A 71 9.75 4.49 15.59
CA ARG A 71 9.48 3.08 15.78
C ARG A 71 10.21 2.32 14.69
N THR A 72 10.98 1.30 15.07
CA THR A 72 11.52 0.35 14.10
C THR A 72 10.36 -0.18 13.27
N LYS A 73 10.58 -0.37 11.97
CA LYS A 73 9.67 -1.13 11.12
C LYS A 73 9.61 -2.55 11.66
N THR A 74 8.76 -2.79 12.66
CA THR A 74 8.35 -4.14 13.02
C THR A 74 7.83 -4.71 11.71
N LYS A 75 8.44 -5.81 11.23
CA LYS A 75 7.88 -6.56 10.10
C LYS A 75 6.39 -6.66 10.39
N GLN A 76 5.60 -5.98 9.56
CA GLN A 76 4.16 -5.93 9.70
C GLN A 76 3.74 -7.39 9.84
N ALA A 77 3.21 -7.79 11.01
CA ALA A 77 2.70 -9.13 11.17
C ALA A 77 1.68 -9.29 10.06
N SER A 78 2.04 -10.15 9.11
CA SER A 78 1.50 -10.19 7.77
C SER A 78 -0.03 -10.17 7.80
N ILE A 79 -0.63 -9.04 7.41
CA ILE A 79 -2.05 -8.99 7.04
C ILE A 79 -2.32 -9.97 5.88
N GLU A 80 -1.27 -10.39 5.15
CA GLU A 80 -1.32 -11.49 4.17
C GLU A 80 -1.85 -12.80 4.76
N GLY A 81 -1.56 -13.14 6.02
CA GLY A 81 -2.06 -14.38 6.63
C GLY A 81 -3.58 -14.36 6.85
N ALA A 82 -4.15 -13.21 7.19
CA ALA A 82 -5.60 -13.03 7.35
C ALA A 82 -6.33 -13.02 5.99
N ASN A 83 -5.66 -12.53 4.93
CA ASN A 83 -6.22 -12.51 3.58
C ASN A 83 -6.17 -13.88 2.89
N GLU A 84 -5.17 -14.72 3.16
CA GLU A 84 -5.06 -16.03 2.53
C GLU A 84 -6.26 -16.93 2.86
N HIS A 85 -6.71 -16.93 4.11
CA HIS A 85 -7.88 -17.71 4.53
C HIS A 85 -9.17 -17.21 3.83
N LYS A 86 -9.34 -15.89 3.73
CA LYS A 86 -10.50 -15.28 3.06
C LYS A 86 -10.52 -15.60 1.56
N ILE A 87 -9.35 -15.56 0.90
CA ILE A 87 -9.20 -15.91 -0.52
C ILE A 87 -9.48 -17.40 -0.74
N LYS A 88 -9.01 -18.30 0.14
CA LYS A 88 -9.30 -19.74 0.07
C LYS A 88 -10.80 -20.01 0.19
N LEU A 89 -11.48 -19.36 1.14
CA LEU A 89 -12.94 -19.48 1.29
C LEU A 89 -13.70 -19.01 0.05
N GLN A 90 -13.33 -17.86 -0.52
CA GLN A 90 -13.95 -17.37 -1.76
C GLN A 90 -13.74 -18.33 -2.94
N ARG A 91 -12.55 -18.91 -3.08
CA ARG A 91 -12.28 -19.91 -4.13
C ARG A 91 -13.12 -21.18 -3.96
N MET A 92 -13.29 -21.66 -2.73
CA MET A 92 -14.15 -22.80 -2.44
C MET A 92 -15.62 -22.50 -2.75
N GLN A 93 -16.10 -21.30 -2.42
CA GLN A 93 -17.48 -20.90 -2.70
C GLN A 93 -17.76 -20.86 -4.21
N VAL A 94 -16.83 -20.30 -5.00
CA VAL A 94 -16.94 -20.29 -6.47
C VAL A 94 -16.91 -21.71 -7.05
N ALA A 95 -16.10 -22.61 -6.51
CA ALA A 95 -16.06 -24.01 -6.95
C ALA A 95 -17.40 -24.73 -6.68
N LEU A 96 -17.95 -24.56 -5.47
CA LEU A 96 -19.25 -25.14 -5.11
C LEU A 96 -20.40 -24.60 -5.98
N GLU A 97 -20.41 -23.31 -6.30
CA GLU A 97 -21.42 -22.73 -7.18
C GLU A 97 -21.32 -23.30 -8.60
N ARG A 98 -20.10 -23.49 -9.12
CA ARG A 98 -19.88 -24.14 -10.43
C ARG A 98 -20.37 -25.57 -10.44
N GLU A 99 -20.08 -26.36 -9.40
CA GLU A 99 -20.55 -27.74 -9.30
C GLU A 99 -22.07 -27.83 -9.20
N LYS A 100 -22.72 -26.92 -8.45
CA LYS A 100 -24.18 -26.84 -8.40
C LYS A 100 -24.79 -26.53 -9.77
N ILE A 101 -24.23 -25.58 -10.50
CA ILE A 101 -24.68 -25.24 -11.86
C ILE A 101 -24.51 -26.44 -12.80
N ALA A 102 -23.37 -27.12 -12.73
CA ALA A 102 -23.11 -28.31 -13.54
C ALA A 102 -24.08 -29.46 -13.23
N LEU A 103 -24.38 -29.70 -11.95
CA LEU A 103 -25.38 -30.68 -11.53
C LEU A 103 -26.79 -30.32 -11.99
N GLU A 104 -27.16 -29.04 -11.95
CA GLU A 104 -28.47 -28.59 -12.43
C GLU A 104 -28.60 -28.74 -13.95
N GLN A 105 -27.55 -28.42 -14.70
CA GLN A 105 -27.49 -28.67 -16.15
C GLN A 105 -27.58 -30.16 -16.46
N LEU A 106 -26.83 -31.00 -15.75
CA LEU A 106 -26.92 -32.46 -15.90
C LEU A 106 -28.35 -32.95 -15.62
N ARG A 107 -28.99 -32.50 -14.53
CA ARG A 107 -30.39 -32.84 -14.21
C ARG A 107 -31.36 -32.43 -15.32
N LYS A 108 -31.23 -31.22 -15.87
CA LYS A 108 -32.05 -30.77 -17.02
C LYS A 108 -31.84 -31.67 -18.23
N THR A 109 -30.59 -31.98 -18.56
CA THR A 109 -30.28 -32.86 -19.71
C THR A 109 -30.71 -34.31 -19.52
N THR A 110 -30.71 -34.84 -18.29
CA THR A 110 -31.22 -36.19 -18.01
C THR A 110 -32.74 -36.25 -18.07
N VAL A 111 -33.44 -35.24 -17.54
CA VAL A 111 -34.91 -35.14 -17.66
C VAL A 111 -35.35 -35.02 -19.13
N ASP A 112 -34.63 -34.22 -19.94
CA ASP A 112 -34.86 -34.13 -21.39
C ASP A 112 -34.55 -35.43 -22.16
N ARG A 113 -33.74 -36.34 -21.59
CA ARG A 113 -33.41 -37.64 -22.18
C ARG A 113 -34.45 -38.70 -21.83
N GLU A 114 -35.00 -38.65 -20.63
CA GLU A 114 -36.09 -39.54 -20.17
C GLU A 114 -37.42 -39.19 -20.87
N GLY A 115 -37.79 -37.91 -20.93
CA GLY A 115 -39.01 -37.47 -21.64
C GLY A 115 -38.97 -37.73 -23.15
N ARG A 116 -37.78 -37.82 -23.76
CA ARG A 116 -37.64 -38.27 -25.15
C ARG A 116 -37.83 -39.78 -25.29
N LYS A 117 -37.36 -40.60 -24.35
CA LYS A 117 -37.56 -42.05 -24.41
C LYS A 117 -39.04 -42.44 -24.26
N GLU A 118 -39.80 -41.77 -23.39
CA GLU A 118 -41.24 -42.04 -23.26
C GLU A 118 -42.04 -41.72 -24.54
N LYS A 119 -41.66 -40.67 -25.29
CA LYS A 119 -42.33 -40.32 -26.55
C LYS A 119 -42.08 -41.30 -27.70
N TYR A 120 -41.03 -42.11 -27.64
CA TYR A 120 -40.70 -43.11 -28.68
C TYR A 120 -41.13 -44.55 -28.32
N ILE A 121 -41.76 -44.76 -27.16
CA ILE A 121 -42.26 -46.10 -26.74
C ILE A 121 -43.76 -46.28 -27.03
N ILE A 122 -44.46 -45.24 -27.50
CA ILE A 122 -45.85 -45.33 -27.97
C ILE A 122 -45.85 -45.24 -29.50
N LEU A 123 -45.50 -46.32 -30.18
CA LEU A 123 -45.84 -46.63 -31.57
C LEU A 123 -45.90 -48.15 -31.75
#